data_AF-A0A6P8AXU9-F1
#
_entry.id   AF-A0A6P8AXU9-F1
#
_cell.length_a   1.000
_cell.length_b   1.000
_cell.length_c   1.000
_cell.angle_alpha   90.00
_cell.angle_beta   90.00
_cell.angle_gamma   90.00
#
_symmetry.space_group_name_H-M   'P 1'
#
loop_
_entity.id
_entity.type
_entity.pdbx_description
1 polymer ?
#
loop_
_entity_poly.entity_id
_entity_poly.type
_entity_poly.pdbx_seq_one_letter_code
_entity_poly.pdbx_strand_id
1 'polypeptide(L)'
;MARTQTLLTLALTILSPLATATPTPPTQDPTLAQFEERFVNSLPYTSDNATTLRLVGFKRMALPAADVAAFEKAWNDPPSEWRRRDEGSATTGRHEEHFWYDRVRREVRVYFPVEGALLRRGGAEQGDGDEFVEADGLGQVVGVGEMVKRDVDGEGRARAVVGRRATDQVSGVEGNVIRDGIIYLESPALPTRHLDARTTIYDFGIKSLDHDSHSHDHDHDHDHEVEQDQGQGGANFAKRADGKKGCLENHKGNNCSKAYGINQGRCPMNPNTCMDYNGWKTDCKKGTTTKFGIPTLSKAIKFLGSDCSVSMARGHCWNEVM
;
A
#
# COMPACT_ATOMS: atom_id res chain seq x y z
N MET A 1 1.55 24.55 -91.20
CA MET A 1 0.34 24.67 -90.36
C MET A 1 0.40 23.58 -89.31
N ALA A 2 0.90 23.90 -88.11
CA ALA A 2 1.14 22.94 -87.04
C ALA A 2 -0.02 22.96 -86.03
N ARG A 3 -0.50 21.77 -85.65
CA ARG A 3 -1.58 21.55 -84.70
C ARG A 3 -1.09 21.78 -83.27
N THR A 4 -1.75 22.70 -82.57
CA THR A 4 -1.66 22.93 -81.13
C THR A 4 -2.42 21.82 -80.39
N GLN A 5 -1.77 21.12 -79.47
CA GLN A 5 -2.43 20.29 -78.46
C GLN A 5 -2.29 20.97 -77.10
N THR A 6 -3.42 21.34 -76.50
CA THR A 6 -3.53 21.91 -75.16
C THR A 6 -3.68 20.76 -74.17
N LEU A 7 -2.71 20.56 -73.29
CA LEU A 7 -2.79 19.63 -72.17
C LEU A 7 -3.62 20.27 -71.05
N LEU A 8 -4.76 19.65 -70.73
CA LEU A 8 -5.62 20.01 -69.60
C LEU A 8 -5.20 19.16 -68.38
N THR A 9 -4.46 19.74 -67.45
CA THR A 9 -4.19 19.10 -66.15
C THR A 9 -5.36 19.34 -65.20
N LEU A 10 -6.11 18.27 -64.89
CA LEU A 10 -7.15 18.25 -63.88
C LEU A 10 -6.49 18.06 -62.50
N ALA A 11 -6.48 19.10 -61.66
CA ALA A 11 -6.07 18.97 -60.26
C ALA A 11 -7.26 18.50 -59.41
N LEU A 12 -7.25 17.23 -59.01
CA LEU A 12 -8.22 16.68 -58.07
C LEU A 12 -7.69 16.93 -56.63
N THR A 13 -8.21 17.94 -55.95
CA THR A 13 -7.93 18.14 -54.52
C THR A 13 -8.75 17.15 -53.71
N ILE A 14 -8.09 16.11 -53.20
CA ILE A 14 -8.67 15.20 -52.20
C ILE A 14 -8.65 15.96 -50.86
N LEU A 15 -9.81 16.49 -50.43
CA LEU A 15 -9.99 16.89 -49.04
C LEU A 15 -10.07 15.63 -48.18
N SER A 16 -8.97 15.29 -47.51
CA SER A 16 -9.01 14.38 -46.37
C SER A 16 -9.76 15.07 -45.23
N PRO A 17 -10.84 14.49 -44.67
CA PRO A 17 -11.34 14.98 -43.40
C PRO A 17 -10.26 14.73 -42.36
N LEU A 18 -9.74 15.81 -41.76
CA LEU A 18 -9.09 15.71 -40.46
C LEU A 18 -10.11 15.05 -39.54
N ALA A 19 -9.91 13.78 -39.23
CA ALA A 19 -10.53 13.16 -38.08
C ALA A 19 -9.98 13.93 -36.88
N THR A 20 -10.72 14.93 -36.41
CA THR A 20 -10.52 15.48 -35.08
C THR A 20 -10.69 14.32 -34.13
N ALA A 21 -9.58 13.77 -33.65
CA ALA A 21 -9.56 12.82 -32.57
C ALA A 21 -10.31 13.49 -31.41
N THR A 22 -11.54 13.06 -31.19
CA THR A 22 -12.29 13.42 -30.00
C THR A 22 -11.40 13.03 -28.82
N PRO A 23 -11.04 13.95 -27.91
CA PRO A 23 -10.28 13.58 -26.73
C PRO A 23 -11.06 12.45 -26.05
N THR A 24 -10.46 11.27 -25.98
CA THR A 24 -11.02 10.15 -25.23
C THR A 24 -11.26 10.70 -23.83
N PRO A 25 -12.50 10.65 -23.30
CA PRO A 25 -12.74 11.08 -21.93
C PRO A 25 -11.76 10.31 -21.04
N PRO A 26 -11.19 10.97 -20.01
CA PRO A 26 -10.27 10.30 -19.10
C PRO A 26 -10.93 9.00 -18.64
N THR A 27 -10.23 7.88 -18.79
CA THR A 27 -10.74 6.57 -18.39
C THR A 27 -11.24 6.70 -16.96
N GLN A 28 -12.55 6.51 -16.76
CA GLN A 28 -13.15 6.65 -15.45
C GLN A 28 -12.43 5.69 -14.50
N ASP A 29 -11.96 6.21 -13.35
CA ASP A 29 -11.31 5.37 -12.36
C ASP A 29 -12.23 4.20 -11.99
N PRO A 30 -11.69 2.98 -11.85
CA PRO A 30 -12.47 1.82 -11.47
C PRO A 30 -13.17 2.08 -10.13
N THR A 31 -14.41 1.60 -10.00
CA THR A 31 -15.06 1.55 -8.68
C THR A 31 -14.21 0.71 -7.72
N LEU A 32 -14.32 0.98 -6.42
CA LEU A 32 -13.61 0.21 -5.39
C LEU A 32 -13.81 -1.31 -5.56
N ALA A 33 -15.04 -1.75 -5.83
CA ALA A 33 -15.35 -3.17 -6.03
C ALA A 33 -14.62 -3.76 -7.25
N GLN A 34 -14.61 -3.05 -8.38
CA GLN A 34 -13.88 -3.49 -9.58
C GLN A 34 -12.36 -3.51 -9.37
N PHE A 35 -11.84 -2.58 -8.57
CA PHE A 35 -10.43 -2.59 -8.19
C PHE A 35 -10.12 -3.83 -7.33
N GLU A 36 -10.87 -4.05 -6.25
CA GLU A 36 -10.66 -5.16 -5.31
C GLU A 36 -10.74 -6.52 -6.02
N GLU A 37 -11.72 -6.69 -6.91
CA GLU A 37 -11.85 -7.89 -7.73
C GLU A 37 -10.64 -8.13 -8.64
N ARG A 38 -10.18 -7.09 -9.34
CA ARG A 38 -8.99 -7.20 -10.20
C ARG A 38 -7.72 -7.47 -9.40
N PHE A 39 -7.56 -6.82 -8.24
CA PHE A 39 -6.41 -7.04 -7.37
C PHE A 39 -6.37 -8.50 -6.90
N VAL A 40 -7.48 -8.99 -6.33
CA VAL A 40 -7.58 -10.37 -5.85
C VAL A 40 -7.26 -11.35 -6.97
N ASN A 41 -7.82 -11.14 -8.17
CA ASN A 41 -7.61 -12.02 -9.32
C ASN A 41 -6.21 -11.90 -9.96
N SER A 42 -5.44 -10.86 -9.61
CA SER A 42 -4.06 -10.69 -10.09
C SER A 42 -3.03 -11.49 -9.27
N LEU A 43 -3.39 -11.89 -8.05
CA LEU A 43 -2.47 -12.61 -7.16
C LEU A 43 -2.30 -14.07 -7.64
N PRO A 44 -1.07 -14.60 -7.71
CA PRO A 44 -0.78 -15.93 -8.24
C PRO A 44 -1.02 -17.03 -7.21
N TYR A 45 -2.26 -17.16 -6.73
CA TYR A 45 -2.63 -18.14 -5.70
C TYR A 45 -2.17 -19.57 -6.04
N THR A 46 -1.71 -20.29 -5.02
CA THR A 46 -1.19 -21.65 -5.13
C THR A 46 -2.29 -22.71 -4.95
N SER A 47 -3.41 -22.36 -4.33
CA SER A 47 -4.56 -23.25 -4.12
C SER A 47 -5.89 -22.57 -4.46
N ASP A 48 -6.69 -23.24 -5.30
CA ASP A 48 -8.07 -22.86 -5.64
C ASP A 48 -9.11 -23.79 -5.02
N ASN A 49 -8.72 -24.61 -4.04
CA ASN A 49 -9.61 -25.54 -3.40
C ASN A 49 -10.72 -24.83 -2.61
N ALA A 50 -11.90 -25.46 -2.52
CA ALA A 50 -13.06 -24.90 -1.84
C ALA A 50 -12.83 -24.63 -0.33
N THR A 51 -11.82 -25.26 0.26
CA THR A 51 -11.43 -25.12 1.67
C THR A 51 -10.31 -24.10 1.90
N THR A 52 -9.97 -23.28 0.91
CA THR A 52 -8.93 -22.25 1.03
C THR A 52 -9.56 -20.88 1.24
N LEU A 53 -9.18 -20.17 2.30
CA LEU A 53 -9.47 -18.74 2.44
C LEU A 53 -8.33 -17.91 1.87
N ARG A 54 -8.68 -16.74 1.32
CA ARG A 54 -7.75 -15.72 0.84
C ARG A 54 -7.93 -14.48 1.70
N LEU A 55 -6.84 -14.03 2.30
CA LEU A 55 -6.81 -12.89 3.19
C LEU A 55 -6.12 -11.73 2.48
N VAL A 56 -6.86 -10.66 2.26
CA VAL A 56 -6.36 -9.44 1.65
C VAL A 56 -6.51 -8.28 2.62
N GLY A 57 -5.44 -7.53 2.83
CA GLY A 57 -5.44 -6.35 3.66
C GLY A 57 -5.28 -5.10 2.83
N PHE A 58 -5.67 -3.96 3.38
CA PHE A 58 -5.18 -2.68 2.92
C PHE A 58 -4.79 -1.77 4.09
N LYS A 59 -3.88 -0.84 3.82
CA LYS A 59 -3.63 0.34 4.66
C LYS A 59 -4.00 1.61 3.93
N ARG A 60 -4.39 2.61 4.69
CA ARG A 60 -4.86 3.91 4.22
C ARG A 60 -3.80 4.98 4.39
N MET A 61 -3.64 5.86 3.40
CA MET A 61 -2.69 6.95 3.44
C MET A 61 -3.38 8.23 2.98
N ALA A 62 -3.60 9.16 3.92
CA ALA A 62 -4.17 10.46 3.59
C ALA A 62 -3.16 11.31 2.81
N LEU A 63 -3.64 12.00 1.76
CA LEU A 63 -2.84 12.96 1.03
C LEU A 63 -2.99 14.35 1.66
N PRO A 64 -1.89 15.03 2.02
CA PRO A 64 -1.96 16.42 2.45
C PRO A 64 -2.56 17.29 1.34
N ALA A 65 -3.40 18.26 1.72
CA ALA A 65 -4.10 19.13 0.76
C ALA A 65 -3.15 19.82 -0.23
N ALA A 66 -1.95 20.19 0.23
CA ALA A 66 -0.92 20.83 -0.59
C ALA A 66 -0.38 19.94 -1.72
N ASP A 67 -0.42 18.62 -1.57
CA ASP A 67 0.12 17.68 -2.55
C ASP A 67 -0.91 17.12 -3.52
N VAL A 68 -2.22 17.26 -3.22
CA VAL A 68 -3.31 16.64 -4.02
C VAL A 68 -3.17 16.97 -5.51
N ALA A 69 -2.97 18.24 -5.87
CA ALA A 69 -2.85 18.62 -7.28
C ALA A 69 -1.64 17.96 -7.97
N ALA A 70 -0.50 17.87 -7.29
CA ALA A 70 0.69 17.22 -7.82
C ALA A 70 0.51 15.70 -7.91
N PHE A 71 -0.13 15.10 -6.90
CA PHE A 71 -0.48 13.69 -6.87
C PHE A 71 -1.42 13.33 -8.01
N GLU A 72 -2.53 14.04 -8.17
CA GLU A 72 -3.54 13.73 -9.19
C GLU A 72 -2.99 13.87 -10.60
N LYS A 73 -2.10 14.84 -10.83
CA LYS A 73 -1.37 14.96 -12.09
C LYS A 73 -0.56 13.69 -12.37
N ALA A 74 0.15 13.15 -11.39
CA ALA A 74 0.92 11.91 -11.54
C ALA A 74 0.06 10.66 -11.54
N TRP A 75 -1.08 10.66 -10.86
CA TRP A 75 -2.03 9.56 -10.90
C TRP A 75 -2.62 9.39 -12.30
N ASN A 76 -2.95 10.50 -12.96
CA ASN A 76 -3.50 10.50 -14.31
C ASN A 76 -2.43 10.33 -15.41
N ASP A 77 -1.17 10.67 -15.11
CA ASP A 77 -0.01 10.49 -15.99
C ASP A 77 1.13 9.80 -15.21
N PRO A 78 1.03 8.47 -14.99
CA PRO A 78 1.93 7.75 -14.10
C PRO A 78 3.39 7.87 -14.51
N PRO A 79 4.25 8.33 -13.58
CA PRO A 79 5.69 8.37 -13.82
C PRO A 79 6.22 6.95 -14.07
N SER A 80 7.32 6.83 -14.82
CA SER A 80 7.94 5.54 -15.12
C SER A 80 8.31 4.71 -13.88
N GLU A 81 8.56 5.37 -12.77
CA GLU A 81 9.01 4.80 -11.50
C GLU A 81 7.86 4.17 -10.70
N TRP A 82 6.62 4.49 -11.06
CA TRP A 82 5.44 3.79 -10.57
C TRP A 82 5.23 2.48 -11.35
N ARG A 83 5.84 2.31 -12.52
CA ARG A 83 5.80 1.05 -13.26
C ARG A 83 6.84 0.09 -12.68
N ARG A 84 6.45 -1.15 -12.39
CA ARG A 84 7.39 -2.23 -12.06
C ARG A 84 8.42 -2.30 -13.20
N ARG A 85 9.71 -2.28 -12.85
CA ARG A 85 10.77 -2.75 -13.77
C ARG A 85 10.73 -4.28 -13.77
N ASP A 86 9.77 -4.84 -14.49
CA ASP A 86 9.87 -6.24 -14.86
C ASP A 86 10.73 -6.31 -16.12
N GLU A 87 11.96 -6.78 -15.99
CA GLU A 87 12.79 -7.18 -17.12
C GLU A 87 12.10 -8.35 -17.84
N GLY A 88 11.26 -8.03 -18.84
CA GLY A 88 10.74 -9.01 -19.80
C GLY A 88 9.23 -9.14 -19.95
N SER A 89 8.40 -8.41 -19.19
CA SER A 89 6.94 -8.45 -19.37
C SER A 89 6.40 -7.24 -20.12
N ALA A 90 5.85 -7.46 -21.32
CA ALA A 90 5.20 -6.43 -22.14
C ALA A 90 3.83 -5.99 -21.59
N THR A 91 3.36 -6.60 -20.50
CA THR A 91 2.24 -6.06 -19.72
C THR A 91 2.82 -5.13 -18.66
N THR A 92 2.54 -3.84 -18.82
CA THR A 92 2.86 -2.79 -17.85
C THR A 92 2.51 -3.25 -16.43
N GLY A 93 3.52 -3.60 -15.62
CA GLY A 93 3.35 -3.84 -14.20
C GLY A 93 2.95 -2.52 -13.56
N ARG A 94 1.64 -2.35 -13.34
CA ARG A 94 1.07 -1.07 -12.95
C ARG A 94 1.14 -0.93 -11.45
N HIS A 95 1.57 0.25 -11.00
CA HIS A 95 1.24 0.80 -9.69
C HIS A 95 -0.25 0.63 -9.34
N GLU A 96 -1.14 0.57 -10.32
CA GLU A 96 -2.58 0.31 -10.12
C GLU A 96 -2.90 -1.11 -9.63
N GLU A 97 -1.95 -2.05 -9.54
CA GLU A 97 -2.26 -3.39 -9.04
C GLU A 97 -2.54 -3.35 -7.54
N HIS A 98 -1.70 -2.67 -6.77
CA HIS A 98 -1.79 -2.64 -5.31
C HIS A 98 -2.38 -1.33 -4.77
N PHE A 99 -2.51 -0.29 -5.58
CA PHE A 99 -2.87 1.03 -5.10
C PHE A 99 -4.21 1.49 -5.67
N TRP A 100 -5.13 1.91 -4.80
CA TRP A 100 -6.40 2.52 -5.20
C TRP A 100 -6.52 3.92 -4.59
N TYR A 101 -6.97 4.89 -5.38
CA TYR A 101 -7.08 6.29 -4.95
C TYR A 101 -8.55 6.71 -4.80
N ASP A 102 -8.95 7.02 -3.56
CA ASP A 102 -10.24 7.65 -3.25
C ASP A 102 -10.11 9.16 -3.43
N ARG A 103 -10.52 9.69 -4.59
CA ARG A 103 -10.51 11.13 -4.87
C ARG A 103 -11.35 11.95 -3.89
N VAL A 104 -12.46 11.39 -3.42
CA VAL A 104 -13.40 12.11 -2.54
C VAL A 104 -12.78 12.26 -1.16
N ARG A 105 -12.15 11.20 -0.65
CA ARG A 105 -11.45 11.21 0.64
C ARG A 105 -10.02 11.72 0.57
N ARG A 106 -9.46 11.87 -0.63
CA ARG A 106 -8.06 12.20 -0.89
C ARG A 106 -7.13 11.20 -0.19
N GLU A 107 -7.45 9.92 -0.32
CA GLU A 107 -6.78 8.83 0.37
C GLU A 107 -6.30 7.77 -0.63
N VAL A 108 -5.09 7.27 -0.43
CA VAL A 108 -4.60 6.10 -1.16
C VAL A 108 -4.72 4.87 -0.28
N ARG A 109 -5.31 3.80 -0.81
CA ARG A 109 -5.30 2.47 -0.21
C ARG A 109 -4.21 1.63 -0.84
N VAL A 110 -3.38 1.02 -0.01
CA VAL A 110 -2.33 0.08 -0.42
C VAL A 110 -2.79 -1.32 -0.04
N TYR A 111 -3.14 -2.12 -1.04
CA TYR A 111 -3.62 -3.49 -0.92
C TYR A 111 -2.47 -4.50 -0.97
N PHE A 112 -2.59 -5.56 -0.17
CA PHE A 112 -1.57 -6.59 -0.04
C PHE A 112 -2.19 -7.93 0.39
N PRO A 113 -1.56 -9.07 0.03
CA PRO A 113 -1.84 -10.33 0.72
C PRO A 113 -1.43 -10.21 2.19
N VAL A 114 -2.24 -10.75 3.11
CA VAL A 114 -1.92 -10.72 4.55
C VAL A 114 -1.00 -11.89 4.91
N GLU A 115 0.25 -11.81 4.45
CA GLU A 115 1.28 -12.85 4.62
C GLU A 115 1.54 -13.16 6.11
N GLY A 116 1.54 -14.45 6.46
CA GLY A 116 1.85 -14.91 7.82
C GLY A 116 0.76 -14.59 8.85
N ALA A 117 -0.43 -14.16 8.42
CA ALA A 117 -1.55 -13.87 9.31
C ALA A 117 -1.93 -15.09 10.14
N LEU A 118 -2.14 -14.87 11.44
CA LEU A 118 -2.68 -15.87 12.35
C LEU A 118 -4.17 -15.64 12.56
N LEU A 119 -4.96 -16.69 12.31
CA LEU A 119 -6.38 -16.78 12.62
C LEU A 119 -6.59 -17.80 13.74
N ARG A 120 -7.54 -17.55 14.63
CA ARG A 120 -7.89 -18.50 15.70
C ARG A 120 -8.73 -19.66 15.15
N ARG A 121 -8.36 -20.91 15.47
CA ARG A 121 -9.09 -22.10 14.98
C ARG A 121 -10.33 -22.44 15.80
N GLY A 122 -10.39 -22.09 17.09
CA GLY A 122 -11.49 -22.43 18.00
C GLY A 122 -11.21 -22.06 19.45
N GLY A 123 -12.27 -21.97 20.27
CA GLY A 123 -12.26 -21.40 21.62
C GLY A 123 -11.45 -22.19 22.65
N ALA A 124 -10.83 -21.46 23.57
CA ALA A 124 -10.17 -21.97 24.75
C ALA A 124 -11.17 -22.73 25.64
N GLU A 125 -11.44 -23.99 25.33
CA GLU A 125 -11.96 -24.92 26.32
C GLU A 125 -10.82 -25.25 27.27
N GLN A 126 -10.87 -24.61 28.45
CA GLN A 126 -10.16 -24.94 29.69
C GLN A 126 -8.84 -25.71 29.53
N GLY A 127 -7.75 -24.98 29.26
CA GLY A 127 -6.40 -25.40 29.62
C GLY A 127 -5.44 -25.71 28.48
N ASP A 128 -5.92 -25.81 27.24
CA ASP A 128 -5.03 -25.88 26.05
C ASP A 128 -4.89 -24.48 25.42
N GLY A 129 -3.67 -24.14 24.99
CA GLY A 129 -3.33 -22.81 24.48
C GLY A 129 -4.15 -22.39 23.24
N ASP A 130 -4.06 -21.12 22.86
CA ASP A 130 -4.70 -20.62 21.63
C ASP A 130 -4.14 -21.39 20.40
N GLU A 131 -4.99 -22.15 19.69
CA GLU A 131 -4.60 -22.79 18.42
C GLU A 131 -4.80 -21.80 17.26
N PHE A 132 -3.73 -21.57 16.50
CA PHE A 132 -3.71 -20.69 15.34
C PHE A 132 -3.51 -21.46 14.04
N VAL A 133 -4.12 -20.94 12.98
CA VAL A 133 -3.77 -21.30 11.61
C VAL A 133 -3.11 -20.10 10.94
N GLU A 134 -2.02 -20.38 10.23
CA GLU A 134 -1.16 -19.37 9.62
C GLU A 134 -1.38 -19.29 8.12
N ALA A 135 -1.42 -18.06 7.59
CA ALA A 135 -1.51 -17.80 6.17
C ALA A 135 -0.14 -17.89 5.49
N ASP A 136 -0.11 -18.38 4.25
CA ASP A 136 1.11 -18.41 3.44
C ASP A 136 1.52 -17.01 2.93
N GLY A 137 2.56 -16.96 2.09
CA GLY A 137 3.07 -15.73 1.47
C GLY A 137 2.08 -14.97 0.59
N LEU A 138 0.97 -15.59 0.20
CA LEU A 138 -0.10 -14.98 -0.59
C LEU A 138 -1.37 -14.72 0.25
N GLY A 139 -1.27 -14.87 1.57
CA GLY A 139 -2.40 -14.72 2.47
C GLY A 139 -3.40 -15.86 2.34
N GLN A 140 -3.00 -17.04 1.86
CA GLN A 140 -3.89 -18.20 1.77
C GLN A 140 -3.83 -19.03 3.05
N VAL A 141 -5.01 -19.42 3.53
CA VAL A 141 -5.17 -20.37 4.62
C VAL A 141 -5.88 -21.59 4.06
N VAL A 142 -5.28 -22.78 4.16
CA VAL A 142 -5.86 -24.03 3.64
C VAL A 142 -6.53 -24.81 4.77
N GLY A 143 -7.61 -25.55 4.47
CA GLY A 143 -8.28 -26.44 5.44
C GLY A 143 -9.33 -25.74 6.29
N VAL A 144 -9.91 -24.66 5.79
CA VAL A 144 -10.73 -23.71 6.56
C VAL A 144 -12.23 -24.05 6.56
N GLY A 145 -12.60 -25.22 6.01
CA GLY A 145 -14.00 -25.67 5.96
C GLY A 145 -14.69 -25.73 7.33
N GLU A 146 -13.92 -25.79 8.42
CA GLU A 146 -14.43 -25.75 9.80
C GLU A 146 -14.52 -24.32 10.38
N MET A 147 -13.61 -23.39 10.05
CA MET A 147 -13.74 -21.99 10.54
C MET A 147 -14.90 -21.27 9.85
N VAL A 148 -15.11 -21.53 8.55
CA VAL A 148 -16.23 -20.93 7.79
C VAL A 148 -17.59 -21.34 8.35
N LYS A 149 -17.72 -22.55 8.89
CA LYS A 149 -18.96 -23.03 9.52
C LYS A 149 -19.26 -22.35 10.86
N ARG A 150 -18.24 -21.86 11.58
CA ARG A 150 -18.40 -21.18 12.88
C ARG A 150 -18.67 -19.69 12.77
N ASP A 151 -18.41 -19.10 11.59
CA ASP A 151 -18.71 -17.69 11.30
C ASP A 151 -20.22 -17.41 11.15
N VAL A 152 -21.06 -18.46 11.22
CA VAL A 152 -22.52 -18.38 11.11
C VAL A 152 -23.14 -17.73 12.36
N ASP A 153 -22.41 -17.62 13.48
CA ASP A 153 -22.93 -17.10 14.76
C ASP A 153 -22.19 -15.85 15.31
N GLY A 154 -21.25 -15.24 14.59
CA GLY A 154 -20.41 -14.16 15.15
C GLY A 154 -19.98 -13.10 14.15
N GLU A 155 -19.71 -11.89 14.66
CA GLU A 155 -19.31 -10.65 13.96
C GLU A 155 -17.97 -10.75 13.18
N GLY A 156 -17.76 -11.78 12.35
CA GLY A 156 -16.51 -12.03 11.62
C GLY A 156 -15.33 -12.48 12.51
N ARG A 157 -15.59 -12.79 13.79
CA ARG A 157 -14.53 -13.11 14.78
C ARG A 157 -13.78 -14.41 14.47
N ALA A 158 -14.43 -15.37 13.80
CA ALA A 158 -13.76 -16.62 13.40
C ALA A 158 -12.71 -16.38 12.31
N ARG A 159 -12.83 -15.28 11.55
CA ARG A 159 -11.86 -14.85 10.54
C ARG A 159 -11.03 -13.66 10.99
N ALA A 160 -11.03 -13.32 12.28
CA ALA A 160 -10.23 -12.22 12.78
C ALA A 160 -8.73 -12.54 12.66
N VAL A 161 -7.97 -11.63 12.06
CA VAL A 161 -6.51 -11.70 12.07
C VAL A 161 -6.05 -11.20 13.43
N VAL A 162 -5.27 -11.99 14.17
CA VAL A 162 -4.82 -11.61 15.52
C VAL A 162 -3.39 -11.07 15.57
N GLY A 163 -2.60 -11.32 14.54
CA GLY A 163 -1.17 -11.01 14.50
C GLY A 163 -0.42 -11.95 13.56
N ARG A 164 0.90 -12.02 13.71
CA ARG A 164 1.75 -12.98 13.00
C ARG A 164 2.90 -13.47 13.86
N ARG A 165 3.57 -14.54 13.43
CA ARG A 165 4.81 -14.99 14.08
C ARG A 165 5.95 -14.02 13.84
N ALA A 166 6.80 -13.84 14.85
CA ALA A 166 8.11 -13.24 14.66
C ALA A 166 8.97 -14.16 13.79
N THR A 167 9.74 -13.56 12.90
CA THR A 167 10.65 -14.24 11.97
C THR A 167 12.06 -13.65 12.06
N ASP A 168 12.96 -14.14 11.23
CA ASP A 168 14.29 -13.54 11.11
C ASP A 168 14.24 -12.12 10.54
N GLN A 169 13.23 -11.83 9.72
CA GLN A 169 13.03 -10.54 9.07
C GLN A 169 12.08 -9.63 9.84
N VAL A 170 11.26 -10.15 10.75
CA VAL A 170 10.21 -9.40 11.44
C VAL A 170 10.25 -9.71 12.93
N SER A 171 10.56 -8.73 13.77
CA SER A 171 10.63 -8.89 15.22
C SER A 171 9.53 -8.17 15.99
N GLY A 172 8.76 -7.28 15.36
CA GLY A 172 7.92 -6.33 16.07
C GLY A 172 8.69 -5.07 16.46
N VAL A 173 7.94 -4.07 16.94
CA VAL A 173 8.45 -2.78 17.41
C VAL A 173 7.98 -2.49 18.83
N GLU A 174 8.62 -1.51 19.47
CA GLU A 174 8.19 -0.97 20.76
C GLU A 174 6.72 -0.53 20.71
N GLY A 175 5.86 -1.25 21.45
CA GLY A 175 4.40 -1.07 21.45
C GLY A 175 3.63 -2.31 20.99
N ASN A 176 4.26 -3.25 20.28
CA ASN A 176 3.65 -4.54 20.02
C ASN A 176 3.58 -5.39 21.30
N VAL A 177 2.48 -6.12 21.46
CA VAL A 177 2.39 -7.21 22.44
C VAL A 177 3.01 -8.44 21.79
N ILE A 178 4.17 -8.88 22.30
CA ILE A 178 4.85 -10.08 21.81
C ILE A 178 4.82 -11.16 22.89
N ARG A 179 4.23 -12.31 22.59
CA ARG A 179 4.15 -13.47 23.51
C ARG A 179 4.29 -14.76 22.72
N ASP A 180 5.08 -15.70 23.22
CA ASP A 180 5.29 -17.03 22.61
C ASP A 180 5.70 -16.96 21.12
N GLY A 181 6.51 -15.95 20.77
CA GLY A 181 6.96 -15.71 19.40
C GLY A 181 5.89 -15.15 18.46
N ILE A 182 4.73 -14.74 18.97
CA ILE A 182 3.65 -14.10 18.21
C ILE A 182 3.67 -12.60 18.48
N ILE A 183 3.66 -11.81 17.41
CA ILE A 183 3.48 -10.36 17.42
C ILE A 183 1.98 -10.10 17.24
N TYR A 184 1.29 -9.77 18.32
CA TYR A 184 -0.15 -9.51 18.30
C TYR A 184 -0.45 -8.10 17.79
N LEU A 185 -1.56 -7.99 17.07
CA LEU A 185 -2.23 -6.71 16.83
C LEU A 185 -2.77 -6.18 18.17
N GLU A 186 -2.79 -4.86 18.34
CA GLU A 186 -3.41 -4.21 19.52
C GLU A 186 -4.88 -4.62 19.66
N SER A 187 -5.58 -4.72 18.54
CA SER A 187 -6.93 -5.30 18.43
C SER A 187 -6.98 -6.22 17.21
N PRO A 188 -7.62 -7.41 17.31
CA PRO A 188 -7.79 -8.28 16.15
C PRO A 188 -8.46 -7.55 14.98
N ALA A 189 -7.89 -7.67 13.78
CA ALA A 189 -8.46 -7.08 12.58
C ALA A 189 -9.67 -7.92 12.14
N LEU A 190 -10.85 -7.32 12.19
CA LEU A 190 -12.09 -7.94 11.74
C LEU A 190 -12.27 -7.77 10.23
N PRO A 191 -12.94 -8.70 9.55
CA PRO A 191 -13.36 -8.54 8.17
C PRO A 191 -14.13 -7.23 7.97
N THR A 192 -13.68 -6.37 7.06
CA THR A 192 -14.45 -5.20 6.65
C THR A 192 -15.38 -5.50 5.48
N ARG A 193 -15.01 -6.51 4.67
CA ARG A 193 -15.78 -6.94 3.50
C ARG A 193 -15.43 -8.38 3.11
N HIS A 194 -16.39 -9.07 2.53
CA HIS A 194 -16.16 -10.30 1.77
C HIS A 194 -16.37 -10.02 0.27
N LEU A 195 -15.40 -10.39 -0.56
CA LEU A 195 -15.54 -10.29 -2.01
C LEU A 195 -16.33 -11.49 -2.56
N ASP A 196 -16.06 -12.66 -1.99
CA ASP A 196 -16.74 -13.92 -2.25
C ASP A 196 -16.70 -14.78 -0.97
N ALA A 197 -17.18 -16.03 -1.02
CA ALA A 197 -17.23 -16.92 0.15
C ALA A 197 -15.84 -17.20 0.78
N ARG A 198 -14.77 -17.11 -0.01
CA ARG A 198 -13.39 -17.47 0.33
C ARG A 198 -12.48 -16.26 0.50
N THR A 199 -12.80 -15.13 -0.09
CA THR A 199 -11.95 -13.93 -0.06
C THR A 199 -12.45 -12.92 0.97
N THR A 200 -11.59 -12.62 1.94
CA THR A 200 -11.88 -11.67 3.03
C THR A 200 -10.93 -10.49 2.98
N ILE A 201 -11.49 -9.29 3.11
CA ILE A 201 -10.76 -8.01 3.06
C ILE A 201 -10.75 -7.36 4.45
N TYR A 202 -9.59 -6.85 4.84
CA TYR A 202 -9.31 -6.21 6.14
C TYR A 202 -8.76 -4.80 5.97
N ASP A 203 -9.20 -3.85 6.82
CA ASP A 203 -8.58 -2.53 6.98
C ASP A 203 -7.57 -2.60 8.14
N PHE A 204 -6.28 -2.48 7.83
CA PHE A 204 -5.20 -2.44 8.81
C PHE A 204 -4.86 -1.02 9.27
N GLY A 205 -5.75 -0.06 9.01
CA GLY A 205 -5.66 1.30 9.51
C GLY A 205 -4.79 2.22 8.66
N ILE A 206 -4.31 3.30 9.28
CA ILE A 206 -3.63 4.40 8.59
C ILE A 206 -2.12 4.19 8.64
N LYS A 207 -1.48 4.28 7.47
CA LYS A 207 -0.04 4.42 7.32
C LYS A 207 0.38 5.83 7.72
N SER A 208 1.10 5.97 8.83
CA SER A 208 1.73 7.23 9.20
C SER A 208 3.07 7.42 8.49
N LEU A 209 3.30 8.66 8.08
CA LEU A 209 4.53 9.09 7.43
C LEU A 209 5.27 10.16 8.25
N ASP A 210 4.79 10.51 9.45
CA ASP A 210 5.26 11.68 10.19
C ASP A 210 6.56 11.47 10.99
N HIS A 211 7.24 10.34 10.79
CA HIS A 211 8.36 9.90 11.65
C HIS A 211 9.71 10.63 11.45
N ASP A 212 9.75 11.91 11.10
CA ASP A 212 11.02 12.68 11.01
C ASP A 212 11.04 13.99 11.82
N SER A 213 10.34 14.10 12.95
CA SER A 213 10.83 15.03 13.99
C SER A 213 12.09 14.43 14.61
N HIS A 214 13.21 14.55 13.90
CA HIS A 214 14.49 14.65 14.57
C HIS A 214 14.44 15.96 15.37
N SER A 215 14.01 15.88 16.63
CA SER A 215 14.56 16.76 17.64
C SER A 215 16.08 16.54 17.58
N HIS A 216 16.78 17.53 17.03
CA HIS A 216 18.11 17.76 17.53
C HIS A 216 17.93 18.01 19.02
N ASP A 217 18.54 17.16 19.84
CA ASP A 217 18.79 17.46 21.25
C ASP A 217 19.52 18.80 21.31
N HIS A 218 18.74 19.86 21.47
CA HIS A 218 19.14 21.06 22.17
C HIS A 218 17.98 21.36 23.10
N ASP A 219 18.20 21.03 24.36
CA ASP A 219 17.45 21.54 25.51
C ASP A 219 17.09 23.01 25.24
N HIS A 220 15.84 23.32 24.94
CA HIS A 220 15.23 24.62 25.23
C HIS A 220 13.71 24.48 25.22
N ASP A 221 13.15 24.57 26.43
CA ASP A 221 11.75 24.80 26.70
C ASP A 221 11.19 25.90 25.79
N HIS A 222 10.31 25.55 24.86
CA HIS A 222 9.38 26.51 24.27
C HIS A 222 8.05 25.83 23.99
N ASP A 223 7.08 26.17 24.84
CA ASP A 223 5.66 25.94 24.67
C ASP A 223 5.21 26.48 23.30
N HIS A 224 4.88 25.59 22.37
CA HIS A 224 4.12 25.95 21.19
C HIS A 224 2.79 25.21 21.16
N GLU A 225 1.75 26.03 21.08
CA GLU A 225 0.35 25.71 21.17
C GLU A 225 -0.07 24.65 20.16
N VAL A 226 -0.83 23.68 20.65
CA VAL A 226 -1.41 22.58 19.89
C VAL A 226 -2.52 23.13 19.01
N GLU A 227 -2.29 23.24 17.69
CA GLU A 227 -3.40 23.37 16.74
C GLU A 227 -4.23 22.07 16.80
N GLN A 228 -5.46 22.20 17.27
CA GLN A 228 -6.43 21.12 17.34
C GLN A 228 -6.79 20.65 15.93
N ASP A 229 -6.37 19.42 15.62
CA ASP A 229 -6.84 18.66 14.46
C ASP A 229 -8.35 18.41 14.57
N GLN A 230 -9.14 19.30 13.95
CA GLN A 230 -10.58 19.12 13.77
C GLN A 230 -10.84 18.31 12.50
N GLY A 231 -10.83 16.99 12.62
CA GLY A 231 -11.03 16.13 11.46
C GLY A 231 -11.31 14.66 11.76
N GLN A 232 -12.42 14.37 12.46
CA GLN A 232 -13.16 13.08 12.43
C GLN A 232 -12.33 11.80 12.22
N GLY A 233 -11.32 11.58 13.06
CA GLY A 233 -10.62 10.31 13.19
C GLY A 233 -11.19 9.54 14.38
N GLY A 234 -11.72 8.33 14.15
CA GLY A 234 -12.16 7.44 15.22
C GLY A 234 -11.05 7.18 16.25
N ALA A 235 -11.45 6.84 17.48
CA ALA A 235 -10.58 6.63 18.64
C ALA A 235 -9.49 5.59 18.38
N ASN A 236 -8.33 6.00 17.83
CA ASN A 236 -7.15 5.14 17.61
C ASN A 236 -5.83 5.93 17.51
N PHE A 237 -5.79 7.16 18.04
CA PHE A 237 -4.56 7.95 18.09
C PHE A 237 -4.12 8.11 19.54
N ALA A 238 -3.67 7.01 20.16
CA ALA A 238 -2.82 7.12 21.32
C ALA A 238 -1.51 7.80 20.89
N LYS A 239 -1.19 8.91 21.56
CA LYS A 239 0.05 9.71 21.46
C LYS A 239 1.25 8.82 21.15
N ARG A 240 1.78 8.91 19.93
CA ARG A 240 3.10 8.38 19.59
C ARG A 240 4.13 9.23 20.32
N ALA A 241 4.95 8.63 21.17
CA ALA A 241 6.09 9.32 21.74
C ALA A 241 7.06 9.70 20.62
N ASP A 242 7.53 10.94 20.63
CA ASP A 242 8.52 11.47 19.68
C ASP A 242 9.75 10.54 19.58
N GLY A 243 10.22 10.27 18.35
CA GLY A 243 11.55 9.67 18.10
C GLY A 243 11.67 8.20 17.65
N LYS A 244 10.59 7.43 17.44
CA LYS A 244 10.71 5.96 17.29
C LYS A 244 10.81 5.43 15.84
N LYS A 245 11.85 4.61 15.57
CA LYS A 245 12.26 4.08 14.26
C LYS A 245 11.60 2.72 13.92
N GLY A 246 10.27 2.69 13.75
CA GLY A 246 9.51 1.43 13.61
C GLY A 246 10.02 0.45 12.54
N CYS A 247 10.37 0.90 11.34
CA CYS A 247 10.76 -0.03 10.26
C CYS A 247 12.11 -0.73 10.50
N LEU A 248 13.17 0.00 10.88
CA LEU A 248 14.48 -0.61 11.12
C LEU A 248 14.44 -1.52 12.35
N GLU A 249 13.74 -1.10 13.39
CA GLU A 249 13.56 -1.87 14.60
C GLU A 249 12.86 -3.20 14.30
N ASN A 250 11.76 -3.15 13.55
CA ASN A 250 11.02 -4.33 13.13
C ASN A 250 11.87 -5.33 12.32
N HIS A 251 12.86 -4.83 11.59
CA HIS A 251 13.70 -5.62 10.70
C HIS A 251 15.12 -5.83 11.26
N LYS A 252 15.28 -5.79 12.59
CA LYS A 252 16.54 -6.06 13.30
C LYS A 252 17.73 -5.23 12.77
N GLY A 253 17.48 -3.95 12.52
CA GLY A 253 18.46 -2.98 12.03
C GLY A 253 18.62 -2.93 10.52
N ASN A 254 17.87 -3.72 9.75
CA ASN A 254 17.84 -3.65 8.30
C ASN A 254 16.66 -2.79 7.81
N ASN A 255 16.78 -2.14 6.66
CA ASN A 255 15.62 -1.55 5.99
C ASN A 255 14.91 -2.60 5.11
N CYS A 256 13.72 -2.28 4.60
CA CYS A 256 12.98 -3.17 3.69
C CYS A 256 13.80 -3.59 2.47
N SER A 257 14.62 -2.69 1.93
CA SER A 257 15.51 -2.95 0.79
C SER A 257 16.43 -4.13 1.06
N LYS A 258 17.08 -4.15 2.23
CA LYS A 258 18.00 -5.22 2.63
C LYS A 258 17.28 -6.45 3.16
N ALA A 259 16.19 -6.29 3.92
CA ALA A 259 15.43 -7.39 4.49
C ALA A 259 14.80 -8.29 3.41
N TYR A 260 14.35 -7.69 2.30
CA TYR A 260 13.57 -8.36 1.25
C TYR A 260 14.20 -8.29 -0.14
N GLY A 261 15.45 -7.80 -0.27
CA GLY A 261 16.14 -7.67 -1.55
C GLY A 261 15.44 -6.72 -2.54
N ILE A 262 14.85 -5.63 -2.03
CA ILE A 262 14.13 -4.64 -2.84
C ILE A 262 15.09 -3.51 -3.22
N ASN A 263 15.21 -3.21 -4.50
CA ASN A 263 16.02 -2.10 -5.01
C ASN A 263 15.30 -1.42 -6.18
N GLN A 264 14.11 -0.88 -5.89
CA GLN A 264 13.21 -0.34 -6.92
C GLN A 264 13.09 1.19 -6.86
N GLY A 265 13.46 1.79 -5.72
CA GLY A 265 13.47 3.24 -5.58
C GLY A 265 14.59 3.95 -6.34
N ARG A 266 14.52 5.29 -6.39
CA ARG A 266 15.36 6.16 -7.23
C ARG A 266 16.73 6.52 -6.64
N CYS A 267 16.85 6.46 -5.34
CA CYS A 267 17.96 6.94 -4.54
C CYS A 267 18.95 5.83 -4.24
N PRO A 268 20.24 6.18 -4.06
CA PRO A 268 21.22 5.25 -3.52
C PRO A 268 20.71 4.60 -2.24
N MET A 269 20.80 3.28 -2.15
CA MET A 269 20.37 2.53 -0.99
C MET A 269 21.13 3.00 0.25
N ASN A 270 20.39 3.38 1.29
CA ASN A 270 20.94 3.67 2.61
C ASN A 270 20.44 2.60 3.59
N PRO A 271 21.30 1.66 4.01
CA PRO A 271 20.86 0.50 4.81
C PRO A 271 20.42 0.90 6.22
N ASN A 272 20.79 2.10 6.67
CA ASN A 272 20.60 2.57 8.04
C ASN A 272 19.31 3.41 8.21
N THR A 273 18.42 3.40 7.22
CA THR A 273 17.13 4.12 7.26
C THR A 273 16.06 3.39 6.47
N CYS A 274 14.78 3.51 6.89
CA CYS A 274 13.69 3.20 5.95
C CYS A 274 13.80 4.15 4.77
N MET A 275 13.58 3.56 3.61
CA MET A 275 13.67 4.17 2.31
C MET A 275 12.25 4.52 1.84
N ASP A 276 11.38 5.02 2.72
CA ASP A 276 10.02 5.49 2.38
C ASP A 276 10.07 6.75 1.51
N TYR A 277 11.08 7.58 1.67
CA TYR A 277 11.31 8.76 0.85
C TYR A 277 11.87 8.43 -0.56
N ASN A 278 12.05 7.15 -0.91
CA ASN A 278 12.77 6.71 -2.11
C ASN A 278 11.90 6.55 -3.37
N GLY A 279 10.64 6.99 -3.33
CA GLY A 279 9.70 6.84 -4.44
C GLY A 279 9.69 8.03 -5.40
N TRP A 280 8.52 8.31 -5.97
CA TRP A 280 8.39 9.27 -7.06
C TRP A 280 8.75 10.71 -6.65
N LYS A 281 9.47 11.39 -7.55
CA LYS A 281 9.86 12.80 -7.47
C LYS A 281 10.51 13.16 -6.12
N THR A 282 11.38 12.25 -5.66
CA THR A 282 12.25 12.46 -4.51
C THR A 282 13.54 13.21 -4.90
N ASP A 283 14.05 14.00 -3.97
CA ASP A 283 15.38 14.59 -3.98
C ASP A 283 16.40 13.74 -3.18
N CYS A 284 16.01 12.51 -2.82
CA CYS A 284 16.77 11.61 -1.95
C CYS A 284 17.04 12.17 -0.56
N LYS A 285 16.23 13.14 -0.13
CA LYS A 285 16.21 13.66 1.22
C LYS A 285 14.92 13.31 1.91
N LYS A 286 15.07 13.01 3.20
CA LYS A 286 13.96 12.86 4.13
C LYS A 286 13.23 14.18 4.34
N GLY A 287 11.95 14.09 4.66
CA GLY A 287 11.12 15.24 5.00
C GLY A 287 10.54 16.00 3.81
N THR A 288 9.85 17.09 4.14
CA THR A 288 9.09 17.93 3.21
C THR A 288 9.81 19.23 2.86
N THR A 289 11.00 19.48 3.38
CA THR A 289 11.79 20.69 3.11
C THR A 289 13.24 20.35 2.79
N THR A 290 13.85 21.11 1.88
CA THR A 290 15.30 21.05 1.66
C THR A 290 16.06 21.74 2.80
N LYS A 291 17.39 21.56 2.86
CA LYS A 291 18.31 22.29 3.77
C LYS A 291 18.17 23.82 3.70
N PHE A 292 17.60 24.36 2.63
CA PHE A 292 17.39 25.81 2.42
C PHE A 292 15.94 26.26 2.69
N GLY A 293 15.13 25.43 3.36
CA GLY A 293 13.74 25.74 3.67
C GLY A 293 12.79 25.71 2.47
N ILE A 294 13.26 25.29 1.29
CA ILE A 294 12.42 25.18 0.10
C ILE A 294 11.49 23.97 0.27
N PRO A 295 10.15 24.14 0.19
CA PRO A 295 9.21 23.02 0.22
C PRO A 295 9.48 22.03 -0.91
N THR A 296 9.47 20.76 -0.56
CA THR A 296 9.45 19.62 -1.48
C THR A 296 8.10 18.93 -1.34
N LEU A 297 7.79 18.01 -2.26
CA LEU A 297 6.58 17.18 -2.14
C LEU A 297 6.60 16.43 -0.81
N SER A 298 5.42 16.19 -0.23
CA SER A 298 5.38 15.47 1.04
C SER A 298 5.85 14.02 0.91
N LYS A 299 6.11 13.42 2.07
CA LYS A 299 6.42 12.00 2.17
C LYS A 299 5.34 11.10 1.58
N ALA A 300 4.07 11.51 1.59
CA ALA A 300 2.99 10.71 0.98
C ALA A 300 3.22 10.49 -0.51
N ILE A 301 3.79 11.50 -1.17
CA ILE A 301 4.16 11.43 -2.58
C ILE A 301 5.44 10.62 -2.77
N LYS A 302 6.44 10.86 -1.92
CA LYS A 302 7.72 10.13 -1.95
C LYS A 302 7.57 8.67 -1.56
N PHE A 303 6.51 8.27 -0.85
CA PHE A 303 6.24 6.88 -0.47
C PHE A 303 5.93 6.01 -1.67
N LEU A 304 5.15 6.48 -2.63
CA LEU A 304 4.74 5.69 -3.79
C LEU A 304 5.91 5.39 -4.73
N GLY A 305 6.15 4.10 -4.98
CA GLY A 305 7.31 3.60 -5.73
C GLY A 305 8.58 3.48 -4.90
N SER A 306 8.51 3.73 -3.59
CA SER A 306 9.63 3.51 -2.67
C SER A 306 9.79 2.04 -2.29
N ASP A 307 10.96 1.64 -1.81
CA ASP A 307 11.19 0.25 -1.37
C ASP A 307 10.27 -0.12 -0.19
N CYS A 308 9.98 0.83 0.72
CA CYS A 308 9.05 0.61 1.83
C CYS A 308 7.60 0.40 1.29
N SER A 309 7.19 1.07 0.20
CA SER A 309 5.87 0.82 -0.43
C SER A 309 5.78 -0.53 -1.15
N VAL A 310 6.86 -0.95 -1.81
CA VAL A 310 6.93 -2.26 -2.48
C VAL A 310 6.89 -3.39 -1.45
N SER A 311 7.59 -3.21 -0.33
CA SER A 311 7.57 -4.16 0.80
C SER A 311 6.16 -4.32 1.38
N MET A 312 5.45 -3.20 1.57
CA MET A 312 4.06 -3.22 2.04
C MET A 312 3.14 -3.91 1.02
N ALA A 313 3.23 -3.56 -0.26
CA ALA A 313 2.42 -4.16 -1.33
C ALA A 313 2.60 -5.69 -1.43
N ARG A 314 3.77 -6.20 -1.08
CA ARG A 314 4.07 -7.65 -1.02
C ARG A 314 3.53 -8.36 0.22
N GLY A 315 2.94 -7.64 1.19
CA GLY A 315 2.47 -8.25 2.44
C GLY A 315 3.54 -8.40 3.51
N HIS A 316 4.76 -7.91 3.28
CA HIS A 316 5.82 -8.06 4.27
C HIS A 316 5.61 -7.18 5.51
N CYS A 317 4.84 -6.09 5.40
CA CYS A 317 4.69 -5.09 6.46
C CYS A 317 3.24 -4.60 6.60
N TRP A 318 2.41 -5.34 7.35
CA TRP A 318 1.03 -4.96 7.66
C TRP A 318 0.72 -4.84 9.17
N ASN A 319 1.47 -5.52 10.05
CA ASN A 319 1.18 -5.66 11.48
C ASN A 319 1.99 -4.73 12.42
N GLU A 320 3.29 -4.50 12.17
CA GLU A 320 4.22 -3.95 13.20
C GLU A 320 4.32 -2.43 13.23
N VAL A 321 3.16 -1.78 13.19
CA VAL A 321 3.02 -0.33 13.37
C VAL A 321 3.74 0.48 12.29
N MET A 322 3.00 0.75 11.23
CA MET A 322 3.34 1.71 10.18
C MET A 322 2.13 2.56 9.89
#